data_AF-A0A0T6B6L5-F1
#
_entry.id   AF-A0A0T6B6L5-F1
#
_cell.length_a   1.000
_cell.length_b   1.000
_cell.length_c   1.000
_cell.angle_alpha   90.00
_cell.angle_beta   90.00
_cell.angle_gamma   90.00
#
_symmetry.space_group_name_H-M   'P 1'
#
loop_
_entity.id
_entity.type
_entity.pdbx_description
1 polymer ?
#
loop_
_entity_poly.entity_id
_entity_poly.type
_entity_poly.pdbx_seq_one_letter_code
_entity_poly.pdbx_strand_id
1 'polypeptide(L)'
;NEKVQELFPTDGPNKRLARRMLNWFHGFTLCYDGAYSWLDISASGLLKYEECDGNLLLHWKKYGFSTIFDILMKTYPNKSEALPILKMIRFEKEVVNISWNSEQCQVHCKDGSSYNGDHVIFTASLGVLKEKHGKLFTPELPLYKSKAIKALGIGTV
;
A
#
# COMPACT_ATOMS: atom_id res chain seq x y z
N ASN A 1 28.79 -0.78 2.75
CA ASN A 1 30.07 -0.31 2.15
C ASN A 1 31.28 -0.71 2.98
N GLU A 2 31.24 -0.56 4.32
CA GLU A 2 32.34 -0.95 5.21
C GLU A 2 32.75 -2.42 5.07
N LYS A 3 31.79 -3.36 5.08
CA LYS A 3 32.05 -4.80 4.87
C LYS A 3 32.78 -5.11 3.55
N VAL A 4 32.47 -4.37 2.48
CA VAL A 4 33.14 -4.54 1.18
C VAL A 4 34.57 -4.01 1.23
N GLN A 5 34.82 -2.93 1.98
CA GLN A 5 36.17 -2.42 2.19
C GLN A 5 37.01 -3.35 3.07
N GLU A 6 36.40 -3.94 4.11
CA GLU A 6 37.03 -4.93 4.99
C GLU A 6 37.47 -6.18 4.22
N LEU A 7 36.57 -6.75 3.39
CA LEU A 7 36.84 -7.99 2.64
C LEU A 7 37.71 -7.78 1.40
N PHE A 8 37.65 -6.59 0.80
CA PHE A 8 38.42 -6.22 -0.39
C PHE A 8 39.12 -4.88 -0.16
N PRO A 9 40.20 -4.87 0.63
CA PRO A 9 40.88 -3.62 1.02
C PRO A 9 41.52 -2.94 -0.19
N THR A 10 42.12 -3.71 -1.10
CA THR A 10 42.78 -3.20 -2.31
C THR A 10 41.77 -2.89 -3.41
N ASP A 11 41.95 -1.73 -4.05
CA ASP A 11 41.16 -1.37 -5.22
C ASP A 11 41.52 -2.28 -6.40
N GLY A 12 40.54 -3.07 -6.84
CA GLY A 12 40.74 -4.09 -7.87
C GLY A 12 39.42 -4.58 -8.46
N PRO A 13 39.48 -5.50 -9.45
CA PRO A 13 38.29 -6.03 -10.10
C PRO A 13 37.30 -6.65 -9.12
N ASN A 14 37.78 -7.37 -8.10
CA ASN A 14 36.94 -8.00 -7.09
C ASN A 14 36.18 -6.97 -6.23
N LYS A 15 36.86 -5.92 -5.76
CA LYS A 15 36.22 -4.83 -5.01
C LYS A 15 35.16 -4.10 -5.83
N ARG A 16 35.44 -3.86 -7.12
CA ARG A 16 34.46 -3.25 -8.05
C ARG A 16 33.25 -4.14 -8.26
N LEU A 17 33.45 -5.45 -8.45
CA LEU A 17 32.36 -6.41 -8.58
C LEU A 17 31.53 -6.48 -7.30
N ALA A 18 32.17 -6.59 -6.13
CA ALA A 18 31.50 -6.61 -4.84
C ALA A 18 30.63 -5.36 -4.61
N ARG A 19 31.14 -4.16 -4.95
CA ARG A 19 30.35 -2.91 -4.91
C ARG A 19 29.12 -2.96 -5.83
N ARG A 20 29.27 -3.45 -7.06
CA ARG A 20 28.16 -3.57 -8.01
C ARG A 20 27.10 -4.56 -7.53
N MET A 21 27.52 -5.70 -7.01
CA MET A 21 26.61 -6.69 -6.42
C MET A 21 25.88 -6.10 -5.22
N LEU A 22 26.58 -5.42 -4.30
CA LEU A 22 25.94 -4.76 -3.17
C LEU A 22 24.91 -3.70 -3.60
N ASN A 23 25.22 -2.90 -4.63
CA ASN A 23 24.29 -1.92 -5.16
C ASN A 23 23.05 -2.58 -5.80
N TRP A 24 23.23 -3.69 -6.50
CA TRP A 24 22.11 -4.47 -7.03
C TRP A 24 21.23 -5.03 -5.91
N PHE A 25 21.85 -5.63 -4.88
CA PHE A 25 21.13 -6.11 -3.70
C PHE A 25 20.39 -4.98 -2.99
N HIS A 26 21.00 -3.80 -2.89
CA HIS A 26 20.36 -2.62 -2.33
C HIS A 26 19.08 -2.25 -3.07
N GLY A 27 19.14 -2.13 -4.40
CA GLY A 27 17.96 -1.84 -5.22
C GLY A 27 16.91 -2.95 -5.15
N PHE A 28 17.32 -4.22 -5.18
CA PHE A 28 16.43 -5.36 -5.08
C PHE A 28 15.65 -5.36 -3.76
N THR A 29 16.35 -5.25 -2.62
CA THR A 29 15.73 -5.22 -1.29
C THR A 29 14.80 -4.03 -1.13
N LEU A 30 15.23 -2.82 -1.53
CA LEU A 30 14.38 -1.62 -1.39
C LEU A 30 13.13 -1.67 -2.28
N CYS A 31 13.23 -2.22 -3.49
CA CYS A 31 12.09 -2.42 -4.37
C CYS A 31 11.12 -3.48 -3.83
N TYR A 32 11.64 -4.56 -3.26
CA TYR A 32 10.82 -5.64 -2.70
C TYR A 32 10.05 -5.20 -1.45
N ASP A 33 10.71 -4.48 -0.54
CA ASP A 33 10.10 -3.98 0.70
C ASP A 33 9.38 -2.63 0.53
N GLY A 34 9.58 -1.92 -0.59
CA GLY A 34 9.05 -0.58 -0.82
C GLY A 34 9.55 0.44 0.21
N ALA A 35 10.87 0.50 0.40
CA ALA A 35 11.52 1.31 1.42
C ALA A 35 12.57 2.28 0.84
N TYR A 36 12.90 3.35 1.59
CA TYR A 36 13.93 4.31 1.19
C TYR A 36 15.33 3.91 1.67
N SER A 37 15.39 3.20 2.80
CA SER A 37 16.62 2.73 3.43
C SER A 37 16.43 1.35 4.02
N TRP A 38 17.53 0.59 4.12
CA TRP A 38 17.54 -0.69 4.82
C TRP A 38 17.22 -0.53 6.30
N LEU A 39 17.40 0.68 6.86
CA LEU A 39 17.07 1.01 8.24
C LEU A 39 15.56 1.15 8.47
N ASP A 40 14.77 1.29 7.41
CA ASP A 40 13.31 1.41 7.48
C ASP A 40 12.61 0.03 7.41
N ILE A 41 13.38 -1.04 7.15
CA ILE A 41 12.86 -2.40 6.96
C ILE A 41 12.85 -3.15 8.29
N SER A 42 11.73 -3.79 8.60
CA SER A 42 11.63 -4.64 9.78
C SER A 42 12.27 -6.01 9.50
N ALA A 43 13.43 -6.28 10.11
CA ALA A 43 14.07 -7.59 10.03
C ALA A 43 13.14 -8.73 10.49
N SER A 44 12.35 -8.50 11.54
CA SER A 44 11.35 -9.47 12.00
C SER A 44 10.14 -9.56 11.07
N GLY A 45 9.83 -8.49 10.34
CA GLY A 45 8.73 -8.44 9.38
C GLY A 45 8.98 -9.34 8.18
N LEU A 46 10.24 -9.45 7.74
CA LEU A 46 10.65 -10.35 6.65
C LEU A 46 10.30 -11.81 6.94
N LEU A 47 10.25 -12.22 8.21
CA LEU A 47 9.91 -13.59 8.61
C LEU A 47 8.41 -13.84 8.75
N LYS A 48 7.58 -12.79 8.66
CA LYS A 48 6.12 -12.90 8.86
C LYS A 48 5.35 -13.03 7.55
N TYR A 49 5.96 -12.69 6.43
CA TYR A 49 5.34 -12.86 5.13
C TYR A 49 5.43 -14.33 4.71
N GLU A 50 4.29 -14.93 4.39
CA GLU A 50 4.22 -16.27 3.85
C GLU A 50 3.99 -16.17 2.34
N GLU A 51 4.90 -16.76 1.56
CA GLU A 51 4.73 -16.85 0.12
C GLU A 51 3.59 -17.80 -0.20
N CYS A 52 2.65 -17.35 -1.04
CA CYS A 52 1.59 -18.20 -1.53
C CYS A 52 2.17 -19.31 -2.43
N ASP A 53 1.61 -20.51 -2.33
CA ASP A 53 1.95 -21.62 -3.23
C ASP A 53 1.74 -21.26 -4.70
N GLY A 54 2.47 -21.95 -5.58
CA GLY A 54 2.35 -21.83 -7.04
C GLY A 54 3.37 -20.87 -7.66
N ASN A 55 3.12 -20.47 -8.92
CA ASN A 55 4.02 -19.61 -9.67
C ASN A 55 3.60 -18.13 -9.56
N LEU A 56 4.35 -17.36 -8.78
CA LEU A 56 4.10 -15.92 -8.54
C LEU A 56 4.44 -15.01 -9.74
N LEU A 57 5.10 -15.56 -10.78
CA LEU A 57 5.48 -14.84 -12.01
C LEU A 57 4.51 -15.13 -13.17
N LEU A 58 3.33 -15.69 -12.88
CA LEU A 58 2.27 -15.81 -13.88
C LEU A 58 1.77 -14.43 -14.29
N HIS A 59 1.80 -14.17 -15.59
CA HIS A 59 1.26 -12.94 -16.18
C HIS A 59 -0.11 -13.21 -16.80
N TRP A 60 -0.92 -12.16 -16.93
CA TRP A 60 -2.29 -12.20 -17.45
C TRP A 60 -2.39 -12.43 -18.98
N LYS A 61 -1.32 -12.94 -19.61
CA LYS A 61 -1.17 -13.13 -21.06
C LYS A 61 -1.53 -11.85 -21.83
N LYS A 62 -2.69 -11.85 -22.49
CA LYS A 62 -3.22 -10.74 -23.27
C LYS A 62 -4.07 -9.75 -22.47
N TYR A 63 -4.33 -10.05 -21.20
CA TYR A 63 -5.12 -9.23 -20.27
C TYR A 63 -4.21 -8.52 -19.27
N GLY A 64 -4.77 -7.59 -18.49
CA GLY A 64 -4.07 -6.89 -17.40
C GLY A 64 -4.76 -7.09 -16.05
N PHE A 65 -4.16 -6.59 -14.96
CA PHE A 65 -4.73 -6.72 -13.61
C PHE A 65 -6.14 -6.13 -13.46
N SER A 66 -6.52 -5.17 -14.31
CA SER A 66 -7.88 -4.62 -14.33
C SER A 66 -8.95 -5.69 -14.58
N THR A 67 -8.61 -6.80 -15.22
CA THR A 67 -9.53 -7.92 -15.47
C THR A 67 -10.03 -8.58 -14.18
N ILE A 68 -9.29 -8.48 -13.07
CA ILE A 68 -9.80 -8.92 -11.76
C ILE A 68 -11.08 -8.16 -11.41
N PHE A 69 -11.11 -6.84 -11.64
CA PHE A 69 -12.31 -6.04 -11.39
C PHE A 69 -13.45 -6.42 -12.33
N ASP A 70 -13.15 -6.73 -13.60
CA ASP A 70 -14.16 -7.19 -14.55
C ASP A 70 -14.82 -8.50 -14.09
N ILE A 71 -14.02 -9.42 -13.54
CA ILE A 71 -14.52 -10.68 -12.98
C ILE A 71 -15.37 -10.41 -11.72
N LEU A 72 -14.87 -9.61 -10.77
CA LEU A 72 -15.58 -9.28 -9.53
C LEU A 72 -16.90 -8.53 -9.80
N MET A 73 -16.94 -7.67 -10.80
CA MET A 73 -18.13 -6.94 -11.23
C MET A 73 -19.04 -7.76 -12.16
N LYS A 74 -18.65 -8.99 -12.51
CA LYS A 74 -19.35 -9.85 -13.48
C LYS A 74 -19.56 -9.21 -14.85
N THR A 75 -18.67 -8.32 -15.27
CA THR A 75 -18.67 -7.77 -16.64
C THR A 75 -17.97 -8.70 -17.63
N TYR A 76 -17.18 -9.65 -17.11
CA TYR A 76 -16.56 -10.74 -17.84
C TYR A 76 -16.94 -12.11 -17.24
N PRO A 77 -17.17 -13.15 -18.06
CA PRO A 77 -17.22 -13.14 -19.52
C PRO A 77 -18.55 -12.63 -20.08
N ASN A 78 -19.61 -12.63 -19.26
CA ASN A 78 -20.96 -12.34 -19.70
C ASN A 78 -21.48 -11.00 -19.14
N LYS A 79 -21.53 -9.97 -19.98
CA LYS A 79 -21.97 -8.62 -19.60
C LYS A 79 -23.43 -8.54 -19.14
N SER A 80 -24.28 -9.52 -19.48
CA SER A 80 -25.68 -9.49 -19.04
C SER A 80 -25.84 -9.77 -17.54
N GLU A 81 -24.83 -10.36 -16.90
CA GLU A 81 -24.80 -10.64 -15.45
C GLU A 81 -24.08 -9.55 -14.65
N ALA A 82 -23.72 -8.43 -15.30
CA ALA A 82 -22.94 -7.37 -14.68
C ALA A 82 -23.67 -6.78 -13.46
N LEU A 83 -22.93 -6.70 -12.35
CA LEU A 83 -23.40 -6.05 -11.14
C LEU A 83 -23.39 -4.52 -11.33
N PRO A 84 -24.37 -3.78 -10.79
CA PRO A 84 -24.48 -2.33 -10.97
C PRO A 84 -23.46 -1.52 -10.13
N ILE A 85 -22.28 -2.09 -9.84
CA ILE A 85 -21.26 -1.51 -8.94
C ILE A 85 -20.82 -0.12 -9.42
N LEU A 86 -20.56 0.04 -10.72
CA LEU A 86 -20.12 1.33 -11.28
C LEU A 86 -21.12 2.46 -11.03
N LYS A 87 -22.43 2.16 -10.92
CA LYS A 87 -23.46 3.17 -10.62
C LYS A 87 -23.45 3.60 -9.15
N MET A 88 -22.86 2.77 -8.28
CA MET A 88 -22.72 3.02 -6.84
C MET A 88 -21.43 3.78 -6.50
N ILE A 89 -20.44 3.76 -7.40
CA ILE A 89 -19.19 4.51 -7.22
C ILE A 89 -19.43 6.00 -7.50
N ARG A 90 -18.90 6.85 -6.61
CA ARG A 90 -18.88 8.31 -6.76
C ARG A 90 -17.44 8.76 -6.97
N PHE A 91 -17.07 9.01 -8.21
CA PHE A 91 -15.77 9.57 -8.57
C PHE A 91 -15.69 11.06 -8.23
N GLU A 92 -14.46 11.59 -8.18
CA GLU A 92 -14.18 13.00 -7.89
C GLU A 92 -14.67 13.49 -6.51
N LYS A 93 -14.93 12.53 -5.60
CA LYS A 93 -15.32 12.79 -4.22
C LYS A 93 -14.12 12.64 -3.28
N GLU A 94 -13.29 13.68 -3.19
CA GLU A 94 -12.22 13.73 -2.21
C GLU A 94 -12.82 13.84 -0.80
N VAL A 95 -12.68 12.79 0.01
CA VAL A 95 -13.11 12.78 1.42
C VAL A 95 -12.15 13.64 2.25
N VAL A 96 -12.70 14.60 2.99
CA VAL A 96 -11.93 15.54 3.84
C VAL A 96 -12.16 15.33 5.34
N ASN A 97 -13.30 14.76 5.72
CA ASN A 97 -13.59 14.39 7.11
C ASN A 97 -14.60 13.24 7.15
N ILE A 98 -14.49 12.41 8.19
CA ILE A 98 -15.43 11.34 8.52
C ILE A 98 -15.85 11.57 9.96
N SER A 99 -17.07 12.04 10.14
CA SER A 99 -17.67 12.15 11.47
C SER A 99 -18.38 10.84 11.82
N TRP A 100 -18.23 10.38 13.06
CA TRP A 100 -18.77 9.08 13.47
C TRP A 100 -19.10 9.06 14.96
N ASN A 101 -20.14 8.31 15.32
CA ASN A 101 -20.52 8.01 16.69
C ASN A 101 -21.08 6.58 16.78
N SER A 102 -21.72 6.22 17.90
CA SER A 102 -22.27 4.87 18.12
C SER A 102 -23.45 4.51 17.22
N GLU A 103 -24.09 5.49 16.59
CA GLU A 103 -25.35 5.31 15.85
C GLU A 103 -25.19 5.58 14.35
N GLN A 104 -24.32 6.52 13.98
CA GLN A 104 -24.18 6.96 12.59
C GLN A 104 -22.77 7.43 12.25
N CYS A 105 -22.47 7.35 10.96
CA CYS A 105 -21.29 7.91 10.33
C CYS A 105 -21.71 8.86 9.20
N GLN A 106 -20.96 9.94 9.02
CA GLN A 106 -21.12 10.87 7.92
C GLN A 106 -19.77 11.17 7.28
N VAL A 107 -19.70 10.96 5.97
CA VAL A 107 -18.52 11.21 5.16
C VAL A 107 -18.68 12.56 4.47
N HIS A 108 -17.78 13.49 4.75
CA HIS A 108 -17.76 14.82 4.18
C HIS A 108 -16.72 14.93 3.06
N CYS A 109 -17.13 15.45 1.92
CA CYS A 109 -16.29 15.63 0.76
C CYS A 109 -15.91 17.11 0.57
N LYS A 110 -14.78 17.34 -0.11
CA LYS A 110 -14.21 18.67 -0.36
C LYS A 110 -15.15 19.60 -1.14
N ASP A 111 -15.97 19.03 -2.00
CA ASP A 111 -16.95 19.75 -2.81
C ASP A 111 -18.23 20.13 -2.04
N GLY A 112 -18.26 19.88 -0.73
CA GLY A 112 -19.40 20.15 0.15
C GLY A 112 -20.44 19.03 0.18
N SER A 113 -20.32 18.00 -0.66
CA SER A 113 -21.22 16.84 -0.58
C SER A 113 -20.97 16.02 0.69
N SER A 114 -22.02 15.39 1.20
CA SER A 114 -21.94 14.53 2.39
C SER A 114 -22.77 13.26 2.20
N TYR A 115 -22.32 12.16 2.80
CA TYR A 115 -22.93 10.85 2.68
C TYR A 115 -23.09 10.22 4.07
N ASN A 116 -24.30 9.82 4.43
CA ASN A 116 -24.61 9.17 5.71
C ASN A 116 -24.56 7.65 5.56
N GLY A 117 -24.22 6.95 6.64
CA GLY A 117 -24.34 5.51 6.73
C GLY A 117 -24.18 5.01 8.15
N ASP A 118 -24.64 3.79 8.42
CA ASP A 118 -24.50 3.16 9.74
C ASP A 118 -23.04 2.76 10.02
N HIS A 119 -22.29 2.45 8.96
CA HIS A 119 -20.89 2.03 9.03
C HIS A 119 -20.05 2.62 7.88
N VAL A 120 -18.76 2.84 8.15
CA VAL A 120 -17.77 3.24 7.15
C VAL A 120 -16.64 2.22 7.11
N ILE A 121 -16.40 1.65 5.93
CA ILE A 121 -15.18 0.87 5.64
C ILE A 121 -14.18 1.82 5.01
N PHE A 122 -13.06 2.05 5.69
CA PHE A 122 -12.04 2.98 5.24
C PHE A 122 -10.85 2.25 4.61
N THR A 123 -10.61 2.47 3.32
CA THR A 123 -9.60 1.77 2.52
C THR A 123 -8.57 2.71 1.88
N ALA A 124 -8.38 3.92 2.42
CA ALA A 124 -7.34 4.81 1.91
C ALA A 124 -5.93 4.25 2.23
N SER A 125 -4.93 4.71 1.46
CA SER A 125 -3.55 4.28 1.67
C SER A 125 -3.01 4.71 3.04
N LEU A 126 -2.01 3.97 3.54
CA LEU A 126 -1.32 4.33 4.77
C LEU A 126 -0.66 5.72 4.68
N GLY A 127 -0.21 6.15 3.49
CA GLY A 127 0.33 7.49 3.27
C GLY A 127 -0.69 8.59 3.56
N VAL A 128 -1.94 8.43 3.09
CA VAL A 128 -3.04 9.34 3.41
C VAL A 128 -3.32 9.37 4.90
N LEU A 129 -3.31 8.21 5.57
CA LEU A 129 -3.48 8.14 7.02
C LEU A 129 -2.34 8.88 7.75
N LYS A 130 -1.08 8.64 7.39
CA LYS A 130 0.06 9.31 8.01
C LYS A 130 -0.05 10.84 7.92
N GLU A 131 -0.45 11.35 6.77
CA GLU A 131 -0.61 12.79 6.54
C GLU A 131 -1.85 13.37 7.22
N LYS A 132 -3.00 12.71 7.10
CA LYS A 132 -4.31 13.33 7.36
C LYS A 132 -5.08 12.76 8.55
N HIS A 133 -4.68 11.66 9.19
CA HIS A 133 -5.48 10.99 10.24
C HIS A 133 -5.91 11.91 11.39
N GLY A 134 -5.09 12.90 11.77
CA GLY A 134 -5.41 13.83 12.86
C GLY A 134 -6.55 14.80 12.57
N LYS A 135 -6.97 14.96 11.30
CA LYS A 135 -8.09 15.82 10.90
C LYS A 135 -9.18 15.06 10.13
N LEU A 136 -8.86 13.87 9.65
CA LEU A 136 -9.74 13.08 8.79
C LEU A 136 -10.88 12.43 9.56
N PHE A 137 -10.77 12.25 10.88
CA PHE A 137 -11.77 11.57 11.70
C PHE A 137 -12.26 12.47 12.83
N THR A 138 -13.58 12.50 13.05
CA THR A 138 -14.23 13.22 14.15
C THR A 138 -15.22 12.28 14.87
N PRO A 139 -14.96 11.81 16.10
CA PRO A 139 -13.77 12.07 16.90
C PRO A 139 -12.51 11.46 16.29
N GLU A 140 -11.35 11.91 16.77
CA GLU A 140 -10.05 11.37 16.36
C GLU A 140 -9.98 9.86 16.61
N LEU A 141 -9.12 9.18 15.84
CA LEU A 141 -8.88 7.76 16.04
C LEU A 141 -8.26 7.50 17.43
N PRO A 142 -8.64 6.38 18.09
CA PRO A 142 -8.03 5.99 19.35
C PRO A 142 -6.50 5.93 19.27
N LEU A 143 -5.84 6.25 20.39
CA LEU A 143 -4.38 6.38 20.46
C LEU A 143 -3.62 5.18 19.90
N TYR A 144 -4.11 3.95 20.10
CA TYR A 144 -3.44 2.76 19.58
C TYR A 144 -3.42 2.71 18.04
N LYS A 145 -4.49 3.18 17.37
CA LYS A 145 -4.53 3.30 15.90
C LYS A 145 -3.58 4.39 15.42
N SER A 146 -3.59 5.55 16.07
CA SER A 146 -2.69 6.66 15.72
C SER A 146 -1.22 6.29 15.91
N LYS A 147 -0.88 5.52 16.96
CA LYS A 147 0.46 4.96 17.16
C LYS A 147 0.82 3.96 16.05
N ALA A 148 -0.09 3.07 15.68
CA ALA A 148 0.13 2.11 14.59
C ALA A 148 0.36 2.80 13.24
N ILE A 149 -0.46 3.81 12.90
CA ILE A 149 -0.30 4.62 11.68
C ILE A 149 1.09 5.26 11.62
N LYS A 150 1.59 5.78 12.74
CA LYS A 150 2.93 6.37 12.82
C LYS A 150 4.03 5.33 12.70
N ALA A 151 3.89 4.18 13.35
CA ALA A 151 4.90 3.14 13.42
C ALA A 151 5.06 2.30 12.14
N LEU A 152 3.97 2.07 11.39
CA LEU A 152 4.04 1.28 10.14
C LEU A 152 4.85 2.01 9.07
N GLY A 153 5.72 1.31 8.35
CA GLY A 153 6.48 1.86 7.23
C GLY A 153 5.63 2.03 5.97
N ILE A 154 5.91 3.07 5.18
CA ILE A 154 5.46 3.19 3.79
C ILE A 154 6.52 3.97 3.02
N GLY A 155 7.02 3.39 1.93
CA GLY A 155 7.94 4.07 1.03
C GLY A 155 7.42 4.04 -0.41
N THR A 156 8.36 4.11 -1.36
CA THR A 156 8.09 4.10 -2.80
C THR A 156 8.92 3.01 -3.46
N VAL A 157 8.42 2.50 -4.59
CA VAL A 157 9.09 1.54 -5.47
C VAL A 157 9.48 2.19 -6.79
#